data_AF-B7Q8S7-F1
#
_entry.id   AF-B7Q8S7-F1
#
_cell.length_a   1.000
_cell.length_b   1.000
_cell.length_c   1.000
_cell.angle_alpha   90.00
_cell.angle_beta   90.00
_cell.angle_gamma   90.00
#
_symmetry.space_group_name_H-M   'P 1'
#
loop_
_entity.id
_entity.type
_entity.pdbx_description
1 polymer ?
#
loop_
_entity_poly.entity_id
_entity_poly.type
_entity_poly.pdbx_seq_one_letter_code
_entity_poly.pdbx_strand_id
1 'polypeptide(L)' 'TSVPHYLDLVIGIFRHGDRAPLRSFPTDRNWNSKFWILGYGELTHRGIGTMRNVGKYLKERYKTYLT' A
#
# COMPACT_ATOMS: atom_id res chain seq x y z
N THR A 1 20.00 -12.70 34.65
CA THR A 1 19.38 -13.58 33.62
C THR A 1 18.86 -12.68 32.51
N SER A 2 19.24 -12.91 31.25
CA SER A 2 18.76 -12.12 30.12
C SER A 2 17.28 -12.42 29.89
N VAL A 3 16.42 -11.40 29.92
CA VAL A 3 15.01 -11.54 29.56
C VAL A 3 14.95 -12.02 28.10
N PRO A 4 14.22 -13.10 27.78
CA PRO A 4 14.03 -13.48 26.39
C PRO A 4 13.27 -12.36 25.68
N HIS A 5 13.83 -11.81 24.61
CA HIS A 5 13.18 -10.78 23.80
C HIS A 5 12.25 -11.44 22.79
N TYR A 6 11.05 -11.84 23.23
CA TYR A 6 9.96 -12.22 22.32
C TYR A 6 9.38 -10.96 21.66
N LEU A 7 8.80 -11.12 20.47
CA LEU A 7 8.11 -10.02 19.79
C LEU A 7 6.75 -9.78 20.44
N ASP A 8 6.65 -8.72 21.25
CA ASP A 8 5.41 -8.41 22.00
C ASP A 8 4.41 -7.56 21.20
N LEU A 9 4.88 -6.59 20.41
CA LEU A 9 4.01 -5.66 19.68
C LEU A 9 4.65 -5.22 18.36
N VAL A 10 3.83 -5.13 17.30
CA VAL A 10 4.20 -4.51 16.02
C VAL A 10 3.17 -3.43 15.68
N ILE A 11 3.65 -2.21 15.43
CA ILE A 11 2.83 -1.10 14.91
C ILE A 11 3.31 -0.78 13.50
N GLY A 12 2.39 -0.80 12.53
CA GLY A 12 2.68 -0.45 11.14
C GLY A 12 1.94 0.83 10.73
N ILE A 13 2.67 1.83 10.25
CA ILE A 13 2.12 3.05 9.68
C ILE A 13 2.51 3.07 8.21
N PHE A 14 1.56 2.71 7.34
CA PHE A 14 1.78 2.62 5.91
C PHE A 14 0.97 3.68 5.19
N ARG A 15 1.58 4.29 4.17
CA ARG A 15 0.82 5.04 3.17
C ARG A 15 0.01 4.07 2.31
N HIS A 16 -1.08 4.56 1.74
CA HIS A 16 -1.83 3.87 0.69
C HIS A 16 -0.89 3.47 -0.49
N GLY A 17 -1.30 2.45 -1.26
CA GLY A 17 -0.60 2.06 -2.49
C GLY A 17 -0.73 3.10 -3.60
N ASP A 18 -0.08 2.86 -4.75
CA ASP A 18 -0.13 3.78 -5.89
C ASP A 18 -1.57 4.12 -6.28
N ARG A 19 -1.87 5.41 -6.39
CA ARG A 19 -3.18 5.94 -6.80
C ARG A 19 -3.04 6.88 -7.99
N ALA A 20 -4.14 7.11 -8.69
CA ALA A 20 -4.24 8.18 -9.66
C ALA A 20 -4.03 9.56 -8.98
N PRO A 21 -3.66 10.60 -9.75
CA PRO A 21 -3.67 11.98 -9.28
C PRO A 21 -5.03 12.33 -8.69
N LEU A 22 -5.05 13.19 -7.66
CA LEU A 22 -6.33 13.66 -7.09
C LEU A 22 -7.03 14.66 -8.01
N ARG A 23 -6.23 15.44 -8.73
CA ARG A 23 -6.64 16.45 -9.70
C ARG A 23 -5.49 16.69 -10.66
N SER A 24 -5.81 17.25 -11.82
CA SER A 24 -4.80 17.77 -12.74
C SER A 24 -4.81 19.29 -12.76
N PHE A 25 -3.88 19.88 -13.51
CA PHE A 25 -3.82 21.31 -13.75
C PHE A 25 -4.79 21.71 -14.89
N PRO A 26 -5.25 22.97 -14.96
CA PRO A 26 -6.34 23.37 -15.86
C PRO A 26 -6.09 23.12 -17.35
N THR A 27 -4.83 23.10 -17.79
CA THR A 27 -4.44 22.93 -19.19
C THR A 27 -3.90 21.53 -19.51
N ASP A 28 -4.16 20.55 -18.64
CA ASP A 28 -3.73 19.18 -18.88
C ASP A 28 -4.46 18.56 -20.08
N ARG A 29 -3.69 18.27 -21.13
CA ARG A 29 -4.19 17.62 -22.35
C ARG A 29 -4.62 16.17 -22.11
N ASN A 30 -4.22 15.58 -20.98
CA ASN A 30 -4.53 14.20 -20.59
C ASN A 30 -5.57 14.13 -19.46
N TRP A 31 -6.37 15.17 -19.24
CA TRP A 31 -7.36 15.21 -18.16
C TRP A 31 -8.33 14.02 -18.20
N ASN A 32 -8.71 13.55 -19.40
CA ASN A 32 -9.59 12.40 -19.64
C ASN A 32 -8.82 11.10 -19.95
N SER A 33 -7.57 11.01 -19.53
CA SER A 33 -6.69 9.89 -19.82
C SER A 33 -7.32 8.55 -19.44
N LYS A 34 -7.35 7.61 -20.41
CA LYS A 34 -7.74 6.21 -20.19
C LYS A 34 -6.79 5.46 -19.26
N PHE A 35 -5.64 6.04 -18.88
CA PHE A 35 -4.70 5.43 -17.95
C PHE A 35 -5.24 5.39 -16.51
N TRP A 36 -6.12 6.32 -16.12
CA TRP A 36 -6.79 6.31 -14.81
C TRP A 36 -8.09 5.52 -14.88
N ILE A 37 -7.98 4.21 -15.08
CA ILE A 37 -9.11 3.31 -15.36
C ILE A 37 -10.20 3.39 -14.28
N LEU A 38 -9.80 3.52 -13.01
CA LEU A 38 -10.72 3.64 -11.88
C LEU A 38 -11.09 5.09 -11.54
N GLY A 39 -10.52 6.07 -12.25
CA GLY A 39 -10.71 7.49 -11.99
C GLY A 39 -9.61 8.11 -11.14
N TYR A 40 -9.73 9.42 -10.92
CA TYR A 40 -8.80 10.23 -10.14
C TYR A 40 -8.94 9.93 -8.65
N GLY A 41 -7.84 10.01 -7.92
CA GLY A 41 -7.77 9.74 -6.47
C GLY A 41 -7.84 8.27 -6.08
N GLU A 42 -8.35 7.41 -6.96
CA GLU A 42 -8.48 5.97 -6.71
C GLU A 42 -7.15 5.22 -6.78
N LEU A 43 -7.05 4.13 -6.02
CA LEU A 43 -5.93 3.19 -6.13
C LEU A 43 -5.86 2.64 -7.55
N THR A 44 -4.65 2.48 -8.07
CA THR A 44 -4.42 1.77 -9.32
C THR A 44 -4.36 0.26 -9.06
N HIS A 45 -4.58 -0.56 -10.08
CA HIS A 45 -4.36 -2.02 -9.99
C HIS A 45 -2.95 -2.36 -9.49
N ARG A 46 -1.95 -1.57 -9.91
CA ARG A 46 -0.58 -1.67 -9.40
C ARG A 46 -0.52 -1.39 -7.91
N GLY A 47 -1.13 -0.30 -7.45
CA GLY A 47 -1.14 0.08 -6.03
C GLY A 47 -1.81 -0.95 -5.12
N ILE A 48 -2.90 -1.55 -5.59
CA ILE A 48 -3.54 -2.69 -4.92
C ILE A 48 -2.56 -3.87 -4.82
N GLY A 49 -1.87 -4.20 -5.92
CA GLY A 49 -0.84 -5.24 -5.95
C GLY A 49 0.32 -4.96 -4.99
N THR A 50 0.79 -3.71 -4.94
CA THR A 50 1.84 -3.26 -4.03
C THR A 50 1.47 -3.51 -2.57
N MET A 51 0.28 -3.05 -2.15
CA MET A 51 -0.16 -3.26 -0.76
C MET A 51 -0.43 -4.73 -0.44
N ARG A 52 -0.91 -5.51 -1.42
CA ARG A 52 -1.01 -6.96 -1.27
C ARG A 52 0.35 -7.62 -1.04
N ASN A 53 1.40 -7.18 -1.74
CA ASN A 53 2.76 -7.70 -1.55
C ASN A 53 3.36 -7.30 -0.20
N VAL A 54 3.07 -6.08 0.29
CA VAL A 54 3.39 -5.69 1.67
C VAL A 54 2.73 -6.65 2.66
N GLY A 55 1.44 -6.94 2.49
CA GLY A 55 0.73 -7.91 3.34
C GLY A 55 1.34 -9.32 3.30
N LYS A 56 1.69 -9.83 2.11
CA LYS A 56 2.40 -11.12 1.97
C LYS A 56 3.75 -11.13 2.69
N TYR A 57 4.52 -10.06 2.54
CA TYR A 57 5.81 -9.92 3.21
C TYR A 57 5.64 -9.91 4.74
N LEU A 58 4.70 -9.13 5.26
CA LEU A 58 4.45 -9.05 6.70
C LEU A 58 3.97 -10.40 7.25
N LYS A 59 3.10 -11.10 6.52
CA LYS A 59 2.67 -12.45 6.87
C LYS A 59 3.86 -13.39 6.99
N GLU A 60 4.76 -13.43 6.01
CA GLU A 60 5.95 -14.30 6.08
C GLU A 60 6.92 -13.87 7.19
N ARG A 61 7.14 -12.57 7.36
CA ARG A 61 8.02 -12.02 8.41
C ARG A 61 7.55 -12.41 9.80
N TYR A 62 6.24 -12.42 10.04
CA TYR A 62 5.65 -12.66 11.36
C TYR A 62 4.94 -14.01 11.47
N LYS A 63 5.15 -14.94 10.54
CA LYS A 63 4.44 -16.23 10.50
C LYS A 63 4.59 -17.09 11.76
N THR A 64 5.69 -16.94 12.49
CA THR A 64 5.92 -17.65 13.76
C THR A 64 5.19 -17.02 14.94
N TYR A 65 4.64 -15.82 14.75
CA TYR A 65 3.90 -15.05 15.76
C TYR A 65 2.40 -14.91 15.41
N LEU A 66 1.99 -15.23 14.18
CA LEU A 66 0.61 -15.17 13.71
C LEU A 66 0.00 -16.58 13.77
N THR A 67 -1.04 -16.77 14.59
CA THR A 67 -1.89 -17.98 14.64
C THR A 67 -2.92 -18.02 13.54
#